data_AF-A0A1Z4VNN4-F1
#
_entry.id   AF-A0A1Z4VNN4-F1
#
_cell.length_a   1.000
_cell.length_b   1.000
_cell.length_c   1.000
_cell.angle_alpha   90.00
_cell.angle_beta   90.00
_cell.angle_gamma   90.00
#
_symmetry.space_group_name_H-M   'P 1'
#
loop_
_entity.id
_entity.type
_entity.pdbx_description
1 polymer ?
#
loop_
_entity_poly.entity_id
_entity_poly.type
_entity_poly.pdbx_seq_one_letter_code
_entity_poly.pdbx_strand_id
1 'polypeptide(L)'
;MLNRTRNSHTARPAQPVAAPRRRPGARVVPPTAPGAPRVGGGVHALVRGDDNARLFDYEQRVKAAFDAIVPALRRVSALQHEEDFERQAQAIARERLGFELPAWILADAWVDQLDMRRLYAWCVFETYLRFSDDFFSADPLGWADEGEFQAFLQECGFHILDISPCADGRLAHVIRYVLRLPYRTVRRKSYAGALFDIEDSLEKWGETELLRFREGTPNTADAPTRYLKAVVYHYSSSAPDTEGCAAHGSDAVRAAEAGRERLLAFQQAVENSYCCGASIDLLLIGLDTDTDAIRLHLPSAEGGIEPGAWVDAAQLYDETRGLHARDAGERIDARLREAAPEAPSGMLRLLARLLENNLSQIEYVQRHHGGRYPDIGHAERFIGAGKGFEEVQLRNLTYFAYLDTVEEAAPDLDVGVKIFSRLNVGHGLPIPVVVRFDYHGKVPAARERAVEHCRRVAGALAARYPALAADGLLHTLQLVRDIDHEQGVGGRVEVLDCSVREPAQEAH
;
A
#
# COMPACT_ATOMS: atom_id res chain seq x y z
N MET A 1 -54.70 5.59 23.95
CA MET A 1 -53.74 6.52 24.57
C MET A 1 -52.41 5.81 24.75
N LEU A 2 -51.40 6.18 23.95
CA LEU A 2 -49.97 6.29 24.27
C LEU A 2 -49.16 6.23 22.98
N ASN A 3 -48.61 7.39 22.63
CA ASN A 3 -47.84 7.72 21.43
C ASN A 3 -46.49 6.99 21.40
N ARG A 4 -46.13 6.45 20.23
CA ARG A 4 -44.75 6.18 19.83
C ARG A 4 -44.31 7.28 18.84
N THR A 5 -43.52 8.22 19.32
CA THR A 5 -42.82 9.21 18.49
C THR A 5 -41.60 8.56 17.83
N ARG A 6 -41.65 8.42 16.49
CA ARG A 6 -40.48 8.16 15.64
C ARG A 6 -39.82 9.51 15.34
N ASN A 7 -38.61 9.73 15.87
CA ASN A 7 -37.74 10.82 15.44
C ASN A 7 -37.01 10.38 14.17
N SER A 8 -37.43 10.93 13.04
CA SER A 8 -36.68 10.95 11.79
C SER A 8 -35.67 12.10 11.84
N HIS A 9 -34.40 11.81 12.09
CA HIS A 9 -33.33 12.77 11.83
C HIS A 9 -32.87 12.62 10.38
N THR A 10 -33.33 13.53 9.53
CA THR A 10 -32.82 13.74 8.18
C THR A 10 -31.41 14.34 8.26
N ALA A 11 -30.40 13.54 7.94
CA ALA A 11 -29.04 14.01 7.77
C ALA A 11 -28.97 14.95 6.54
N ARG A 12 -28.53 16.19 6.75
CA ARG A 12 -28.22 17.15 5.68
C ARG A 12 -26.97 16.68 4.91
N PRO A 13 -26.93 16.82 3.57
CA PRO A 13 -25.72 16.51 2.81
C PRO A 13 -24.64 17.56 3.13
N ALA A 14 -23.44 17.07 3.46
CA ALA A 14 -22.26 17.91 3.65
C ALA A 14 -21.86 18.60 2.34
N GLN A 15 -21.53 19.88 2.41
CA GLN A 15 -21.03 20.66 1.27
C GLN A 15 -19.65 20.16 0.84
N PRO A 16 -19.32 20.16 -0.46
CA PRO A 16 -18.04 19.66 -0.96
C PRO A 16 -16.91 20.65 -0.64
N VAL A 17 -15.97 20.23 0.21
CA VAL A 17 -14.67 20.90 0.40
C VAL A 17 -13.79 20.64 -0.83
N ALA A 18 -13.29 21.70 -1.44
CA ALA A 18 -12.45 21.66 -2.63
C ALA A 18 -11.01 21.28 -2.26
N ALA A 19 -10.54 20.13 -2.78
CA ALA A 19 -9.14 19.70 -2.69
C ALA A 19 -8.32 20.23 -3.89
N PRO A 20 -7.03 20.57 -3.73
CA PRO A 20 -6.21 21.15 -4.78
C PRO A 20 -5.76 20.14 -5.86
N ARG A 21 -5.36 20.67 -7.02
CA ARG A 21 -5.11 19.97 -8.30
C ARG A 21 -3.69 19.39 -8.44
N ARG A 22 -3.56 18.19 -9.04
CA ARG A 22 -2.72 17.82 -10.24
C ARG A 22 -2.87 16.32 -10.57
N ARG A 23 -2.90 15.88 -11.85
CA ARG A 23 -1.79 15.92 -12.84
C ARG A 23 -2.29 15.99 -14.31
N PRO A 24 -1.56 16.70 -15.20
CA PRO A 24 -0.95 15.98 -16.32
C PRO A 24 0.52 16.38 -16.59
N GLY A 25 1.41 15.39 -16.69
CA GLY A 25 2.84 15.51 -17.01
C GLY A 25 3.68 16.20 -15.92
N ALA A 26 3.91 15.54 -14.78
CA ALA A 26 4.68 16.15 -13.68
C ALA A 26 6.04 16.59 -14.22
N ARG A 27 6.22 17.91 -14.31
CA ARG A 27 7.48 18.54 -14.66
C ARG A 27 8.53 18.04 -13.68
N VAL A 28 9.62 17.48 -14.22
CA VAL A 28 10.91 17.44 -13.55
C VAL A 28 11.22 18.88 -13.13
N VAL A 29 11.22 19.14 -11.84
CA VAL A 29 11.68 20.42 -11.30
C VAL A 29 13.20 20.35 -11.26
N PRO A 30 13.94 21.25 -11.92
CA PRO A 30 15.39 21.29 -11.79
C PRO A 30 15.75 21.72 -10.35
N PRO A 31 16.81 21.17 -9.75
CA PRO A 31 17.20 21.56 -8.40
C PRO A 31 17.84 22.95 -8.48
N THR A 32 17.25 23.95 -7.82
CA THR A 32 17.87 25.17 -7.22
C THR A 32 16.75 26.18 -6.92
N ALA A 33 16.72 26.91 -5.79
CA ALA A 33 17.78 27.74 -5.21
C ALA A 33 17.54 28.01 -3.68
N PRO A 34 18.49 28.67 -2.98
CA PRO A 34 18.82 28.43 -1.57
C PRO A 34 18.16 29.39 -0.56
N GLY A 35 18.08 28.98 0.71
CA GLY A 35 17.72 29.89 1.79
C GLY A 35 17.26 29.24 3.09
N ALA A 36 18.00 28.27 3.62
CA ALA A 36 17.90 27.87 5.03
C ALA A 36 19.32 27.72 5.58
N PRO A 37 19.59 28.15 6.83
CA PRO A 37 20.94 28.10 7.38
C PRO A 37 21.42 26.65 7.36
N ARG A 38 22.54 26.41 6.67
CA ARG A 38 23.27 25.15 6.77
C ARG A 38 23.82 25.05 8.18
N VAL A 39 23.05 24.44 9.07
CA VAL A 39 23.57 23.90 10.31
C VAL A 39 24.38 22.67 9.90
N GLY A 40 25.71 22.75 10.05
CA GLY A 40 26.57 21.60 9.84
C GLY A 40 26.20 20.49 10.83
N GLY A 41 25.81 19.33 10.32
CA GLY A 41 25.53 18.14 11.12
C GLY A 41 25.59 16.93 10.21
N GLY A 42 26.43 15.95 10.55
CA GLY A 42 26.55 14.72 9.77
C GLY A 42 25.22 13.97 9.64
N VAL A 43 25.18 12.99 8.73
CA VAL A 43 24.06 12.04 8.62
C VAL A 43 23.78 11.43 10.00
N HIS A 44 22.50 11.33 10.37
CA HIS A 44 22.09 10.77 11.65
C HIS A 44 22.70 9.37 11.86
N ALA A 45 23.33 9.12 13.02
CA ALA A 45 24.22 7.97 13.21
C ALA A 45 23.53 6.58 13.10
N LEU A 46 22.23 6.52 13.32
CA LEU A 46 21.40 5.31 13.16
C LEU A 46 20.85 5.11 11.74
N VAL A 47 21.08 6.05 10.82
CA VAL A 47 20.52 5.95 9.46
C VAL A 47 21.30 4.97 8.60
N ARG A 48 20.56 4.10 7.90
CA ARG A 48 21.09 3.21 6.88
C ARG A 48 21.12 3.91 5.52
N GLY A 49 22.17 4.72 5.29
CA GLY A 49 22.30 5.54 4.08
C GLY A 49 22.27 4.75 2.76
N ASP A 50 22.92 3.59 2.72
CA ASP A 50 22.95 2.74 1.53
C ASP A 50 21.58 2.13 1.21
N ASP A 51 20.82 1.75 2.25
CA ASP A 51 19.44 1.28 2.09
C ASP A 51 18.54 2.39 1.55
N ASN A 52 18.70 3.62 2.04
CA ASN A 52 17.98 4.78 1.51
C ASN A 52 18.28 5.03 0.03
N ALA A 53 19.54 4.97 -0.38
CA ALA A 53 19.93 5.15 -1.78
C ALA A 53 19.29 4.06 -2.67
N ARG A 54 19.36 2.79 -2.24
CA ARG A 54 18.74 1.67 -2.98
C ARG A 54 17.22 1.83 -3.12
N LEU A 55 16.54 2.16 -2.02
CA LEU A 55 15.09 2.36 -2.03
C LEU A 55 14.70 3.57 -2.90
N PHE A 56 15.48 4.66 -2.86
CA PHE A 56 15.26 5.82 -3.71
C PHE A 56 15.39 5.46 -5.18
N ASP A 57 16.46 4.76 -5.56
CA ASP A 57 16.68 4.35 -6.94
C ASP A 57 15.56 3.43 -7.45
N TYR A 58 15.07 2.52 -6.60
CA TYR A 58 13.92 1.68 -6.94
C TYR A 58 12.64 2.51 -7.11
N GLU A 59 12.29 3.38 -6.16
CA GLU A 59 11.13 4.27 -6.26
C GLU A 59 11.17 5.11 -7.54
N GLN A 60 12.31 5.75 -7.83
CA GLN A 60 12.49 6.61 -9.00
C GLN A 60 12.32 5.82 -10.30
N ARG A 61 12.95 4.65 -10.42
CA ARG A 61 12.85 3.82 -11.64
C ARG A 61 11.40 3.43 -11.91
N VAL A 62 10.68 2.94 -10.91
CA VAL A 62 9.29 2.49 -11.07
C VAL A 62 8.37 3.67 -11.37
N LYS A 63 8.41 4.74 -10.58
CA LYS A 63 7.53 5.90 -10.79
C LYS A 63 7.81 6.59 -12.12
N ALA A 64 9.08 6.71 -12.53
CA ALA A 64 9.44 7.29 -13.82
C ALA A 64 8.86 6.51 -15.01
N ALA A 65 8.79 5.18 -14.93
CA ALA A 65 8.21 4.35 -15.98
C ALA A 65 6.72 4.67 -16.21
N PHE A 66 5.91 4.71 -15.14
CA PHE A 66 4.50 5.12 -15.26
C PHE A 66 4.35 6.58 -15.68
N ASP A 67 5.21 7.45 -15.16
CA ASP A 67 5.16 8.88 -15.42
C ASP A 67 5.52 9.25 -16.87
N ALA A 68 6.24 8.37 -17.58
CA ALA A 68 6.60 8.51 -18.99
C ALA A 68 5.44 8.25 -19.97
N ILE A 69 4.37 7.56 -19.52
CA ILE A 69 3.24 7.16 -20.37
C ILE A 69 2.56 8.36 -21.03
N VAL A 70 2.13 9.34 -20.23
CA VAL A 70 1.37 10.51 -20.76
C VAL A 70 2.22 11.34 -21.74
N PRO A 71 3.48 11.70 -21.46
CA PRO A 71 4.33 12.38 -22.43
C PRO A 71 4.55 11.59 -23.73
N ALA A 72 4.75 10.28 -23.65
CA ALA A 72 4.94 9.43 -24.82
C ALA A 72 3.67 9.42 -25.68
N LEU A 73 2.51 9.19 -25.08
CA LEU A 73 1.22 9.16 -25.78
C LEU A 73 0.85 10.51 -26.39
N ARG A 74 1.20 11.64 -25.76
CA ARG A 74 1.05 12.96 -26.38
C ARG A 74 1.87 13.12 -27.65
N ARG A 75 3.09 12.59 -27.67
CA ARG A 75 3.96 12.63 -28.86
C ARG A 75 3.42 11.73 -29.97
N VAL A 76 2.90 10.55 -29.62
CA VAL A 76 2.23 9.64 -30.56
C VAL A 76 1.00 10.30 -31.17
N SER A 77 0.11 10.86 -30.34
CA SER A 77 -1.11 11.54 -30.81
C SER A 77 -0.83 12.70 -31.76
N ALA A 78 0.29 13.42 -31.59
CA ALA A 78 0.67 14.51 -32.49
C ALA A 78 1.07 14.07 -33.92
N LEU A 79 1.33 12.78 -34.13
CA LEU A 79 1.79 12.21 -35.40
C LEU A 79 0.71 11.40 -36.14
N GLN A 80 -0.52 11.36 -35.62
CA GLN A 80 -1.58 10.46 -36.07
C GLN A 80 -1.86 10.50 -37.58
N HIS A 81 -1.65 11.65 -38.22
CA HIS A 81 -1.98 11.86 -39.64
C HIS A 81 -0.78 11.77 -40.59
N GLU A 82 0.39 11.33 -40.09
CA GLU A 82 1.58 11.13 -40.91
C GLU A 82 1.53 9.79 -41.66
N GLU A 83 2.09 9.72 -42.88
CA GLU A 83 2.07 8.51 -43.73
C GLU A 83 2.77 7.30 -43.08
N ASP A 84 3.76 7.53 -42.22
CA ASP A 84 4.49 6.48 -41.49
C ASP A 84 4.16 6.45 -39.99
N PHE A 85 2.96 6.92 -39.62
CA PHE A 85 2.49 7.04 -38.24
C PHE A 85 2.78 5.80 -37.39
N GLU A 86 2.37 4.61 -37.83
CA GLU A 86 2.55 3.37 -37.07
C GLU A 86 4.03 3.12 -36.72
N ARG A 87 4.92 3.30 -37.70
CA ARG A 87 6.37 3.13 -37.53
C ARG A 87 6.91 4.14 -36.51
N GLN A 88 6.51 5.40 -36.61
CA GLN A 88 6.95 6.44 -35.68
C GLN A 88 6.41 6.20 -34.26
N ALA A 89 5.13 5.82 -34.14
CA ALA A 89 4.49 5.51 -32.88
C ALA A 89 5.20 4.35 -32.16
N GLN A 90 5.51 3.27 -32.89
CA GLN A 90 6.28 2.14 -32.34
C GLN A 90 7.72 2.51 -31.97
N ALA A 91 8.37 3.40 -32.73
CA ALA A 91 9.70 3.89 -32.37
C ALA A 91 9.67 4.70 -31.07
N ILE A 92 8.69 5.58 -30.90
CA ILE A 92 8.50 6.37 -29.67
C ILE A 92 8.22 5.45 -28.48
N ALA A 93 7.35 4.47 -28.64
CA ALA A 93 6.98 3.55 -27.56
C ALA A 93 8.19 2.71 -27.10
N ARG A 94 8.98 2.16 -28.03
CA ARG A 94 10.21 1.43 -27.71
C ARG A 94 11.24 2.32 -27.01
N GLU A 95 11.45 3.54 -27.49
CA GLU A 95 12.42 4.49 -26.90
C GLU A 95 11.99 4.93 -25.49
N ARG A 96 10.71 5.26 -25.29
CA ARG A 96 10.23 5.96 -24.09
C ARG A 96 9.60 5.04 -23.05
N LEU A 97 8.96 3.97 -23.49
CA LEU A 97 8.22 3.04 -22.64
C LEU A 97 8.92 1.69 -22.56
N GLY A 98 9.72 1.31 -23.57
CA GLY A 98 10.46 0.05 -23.61
C GLY A 98 9.62 -1.16 -24.03
N PHE A 99 8.46 -0.92 -24.64
CA PHE A 99 7.60 -1.94 -25.26
C PHE A 99 6.89 -1.35 -26.50
N GLU A 100 6.26 -2.21 -27.27
CA GLU A 100 5.47 -1.84 -28.45
C GLU A 100 4.00 -1.57 -28.07
N LEU A 101 3.37 -0.67 -28.82
CA LEU A 101 1.92 -0.41 -28.73
C LEU A 101 1.15 -1.48 -29.52
N PRO A 102 -0.13 -1.72 -29.18
CA PRO A 102 -0.96 -2.67 -29.92
C PRO A 102 -1.16 -2.20 -31.37
N ALA A 103 -0.63 -2.97 -32.33
CA ALA A 103 -0.63 -2.61 -33.74
C ALA A 103 -2.04 -2.33 -34.29
N TRP A 104 -3.03 -3.12 -33.87
CA TRP A 104 -4.41 -2.97 -34.30
C TRP A 104 -5.03 -1.63 -33.86
N ILE A 105 -4.62 -1.02 -32.73
CA ILE A 105 -5.08 0.34 -32.36
C ILE A 105 -4.43 1.41 -33.25
N LEU A 106 -3.20 1.16 -33.70
CA LEU A 106 -2.47 2.11 -34.56
C LEU A 106 -2.96 2.05 -36.02
N ALA A 107 -3.28 0.86 -36.52
CA ALA A 107 -3.69 0.62 -37.91
C ALA A 107 -4.99 1.34 -38.29
N ASP A 108 -5.93 1.46 -37.35
CA ASP A 108 -7.23 2.10 -37.60
C ASP A 108 -7.23 3.62 -37.34
N ALA A 109 -6.10 4.17 -36.87
CA ALA A 109 -5.99 5.56 -36.43
C ALA A 109 -6.08 6.61 -37.56
N TRP A 110 -6.06 6.18 -38.82
CA TRP A 110 -6.29 7.09 -39.97
C TRP A 110 -7.78 7.20 -40.34
N VAL A 111 -8.60 6.19 -39.97
CA VAL A 111 -10.06 6.18 -40.21
C VAL A 111 -10.77 6.97 -39.13
N ASP A 112 -10.43 6.69 -37.87
CA ASP A 112 -11.03 7.32 -36.68
C ASP A 112 -9.96 8.04 -35.84
N GLN A 113 -10.40 8.78 -34.81
CA GLN A 113 -9.47 9.33 -33.81
C GLN A 113 -8.76 8.20 -33.06
N LEU A 114 -7.46 8.35 -32.81
CA LEU A 114 -6.68 7.37 -32.06
C LEU A 114 -7.30 7.12 -30.68
N ASP A 115 -7.53 5.86 -30.31
CA ASP A 115 -8.13 5.50 -29.02
C ASP A 115 -7.13 5.70 -27.87
N MET A 116 -7.03 6.95 -27.42
CA MET A 116 -6.11 7.36 -26.36
C MET A 116 -6.46 6.75 -25.01
N ARG A 117 -7.74 6.42 -24.76
CA ARG A 117 -8.17 5.82 -23.50
C ARG A 117 -7.62 4.41 -23.41
N ARG A 118 -7.86 3.61 -24.46
CA ARG A 118 -7.39 2.24 -24.53
C ARG A 118 -5.86 2.14 -24.58
N LEU A 119 -5.18 3.01 -25.33
CA LEU A 119 -3.72 3.07 -25.34
C LEU A 119 -3.14 3.43 -23.98
N TYR A 120 -3.74 4.38 -23.26
CA TYR A 120 -3.30 4.73 -21.92
C TYR A 120 -3.40 3.55 -20.97
N ALA A 121 -4.55 2.88 -20.92
CA ALA A 121 -4.74 1.71 -20.08
C ALA A 121 -3.79 0.56 -20.46
N TRP A 122 -3.60 0.30 -21.76
CA TRP A 122 -2.59 -0.67 -22.24
C TRP A 122 -1.20 -0.35 -21.72
N CYS A 123 -0.74 0.89 -21.87
CA CYS A 123 0.59 1.30 -21.40
C CYS A 123 0.74 1.15 -19.88
N VAL A 124 -0.31 1.46 -19.10
CA VAL A 124 -0.30 1.28 -17.64
C VAL A 124 -0.19 -0.20 -17.29
N PHE A 125 -0.96 -1.06 -17.95
CA PHE A 125 -0.94 -2.51 -17.72
C PHE A 125 0.38 -3.16 -18.12
N GLU A 126 0.94 -2.84 -19.29
CA GLU A 126 2.26 -3.33 -19.70
C GLU A 126 3.38 -2.84 -18.79
N THR A 127 3.30 -1.58 -18.33
CA THR A 127 4.25 -1.06 -17.34
C THR A 127 4.14 -1.81 -16.02
N TYR A 128 2.92 -2.08 -15.54
CA TYR A 128 2.68 -2.88 -14.34
C TYR A 128 3.20 -4.31 -14.48
N LEU A 129 2.94 -5.00 -15.60
CA LEU A 129 3.39 -6.38 -15.80
C LEU A 129 4.92 -6.47 -15.76
N ARG A 130 5.63 -5.57 -16.45
CA ARG A 130 7.10 -5.53 -16.43
C ARG A 130 7.66 -5.22 -15.04
N PHE A 131 7.02 -4.30 -14.33
CA PHE A 131 7.36 -3.99 -12.94
C PHE A 131 7.16 -5.19 -12.02
N SER A 132 6.02 -5.88 -12.14
CA SER A 132 5.70 -7.07 -11.36
C SER A 132 6.70 -8.19 -11.64
N ASP A 133 7.04 -8.42 -12.91
CA ASP A 133 8.04 -9.41 -13.30
C ASP A 133 9.44 -9.08 -12.75
N ASP A 134 9.87 -7.81 -12.82
CA ASP A 134 11.14 -7.36 -12.23
C ASP A 134 11.15 -7.55 -10.71
N PHE A 135 10.04 -7.23 -10.03
CA PHE A 135 9.93 -7.41 -8.58
C PHE A 135 10.13 -8.86 -8.16
N PHE A 136 9.43 -9.80 -8.79
CA PHE A 136 9.54 -11.22 -8.42
C PHE A 136 10.81 -11.89 -8.94
N SER A 137 11.43 -11.36 -9.99
CA SER A 137 12.66 -11.95 -10.55
C SER A 137 13.93 -11.41 -9.91
N ALA A 138 13.99 -10.11 -9.61
CA ALA A 138 15.19 -9.43 -9.12
C ALA A 138 15.15 -9.12 -7.61
N ASP A 139 13.98 -9.29 -6.98
CA ASP A 139 13.74 -9.00 -5.57
C ASP A 139 14.36 -7.66 -5.10
N PRO A 140 13.98 -6.53 -5.73
CA PRO A 140 14.62 -5.24 -5.47
C PRO A 140 14.36 -4.72 -4.05
N LEU A 141 13.31 -5.21 -3.39
CA LEU A 141 12.97 -4.91 -2.00
C LEU A 141 13.46 -5.98 -1.01
N GLY A 142 14.15 -7.00 -1.51
CA GLY A 142 14.66 -8.13 -0.77
C GLY A 142 15.46 -7.72 0.45
N TRP A 143 15.33 -8.54 1.48
CA TRP A 143 16.01 -8.33 2.75
C TRP A 143 16.95 -9.51 2.98
N ALA A 144 18.23 -9.20 3.23
CA ALA A 144 19.29 -10.21 3.17
C ALA A 144 19.19 -11.29 4.26
N ASP A 145 18.43 -11.04 5.34
CA ASP A 145 18.41 -11.93 6.51
C ASP A 145 17.01 -12.19 7.07
N GLU A 146 16.02 -12.50 6.22
CA GLU A 146 14.62 -12.77 6.65
C GLU A 146 14.52 -13.77 7.82
N GLY A 147 15.44 -14.74 7.89
CA GLY A 147 15.58 -15.67 9.01
C GLY A 147 15.98 -14.99 10.33
N GLU A 148 16.96 -14.09 10.32
CA GLU A 148 17.33 -13.28 11.50
C GLU A 148 16.16 -12.44 12.00
N PHE A 149 15.33 -11.85 11.12
CA PHE A 149 14.17 -11.10 11.58
C PHE A 149 13.13 -12.00 12.24
N GLN A 150 12.86 -13.18 11.69
CA GLN A 150 11.93 -14.12 12.32
C GLN A 150 12.45 -14.57 13.70
N ALA A 151 13.75 -14.81 13.84
CA ALA A 151 14.37 -15.12 15.13
C ALA A 151 14.25 -13.93 16.11
N PHE A 152 14.59 -12.72 15.66
CA PHE A 152 14.42 -11.49 16.43
C PHE A 152 12.98 -11.29 16.91
N LEU A 153 12.01 -11.55 16.05
CA LEU A 153 10.59 -11.41 16.38
C LEU A 153 10.18 -12.41 17.49
N GLN A 154 10.66 -13.65 17.41
CA GLN A 154 10.45 -14.65 18.46
C GLN A 154 11.14 -14.28 19.77
N GLU A 155 12.35 -13.74 19.73
CA GLU A 155 13.02 -13.19 20.91
C GLU A 155 12.26 -12.01 21.54
N CYS A 156 11.50 -11.27 20.73
CA CYS A 156 10.59 -10.23 21.20
C CYS A 156 9.28 -10.78 21.77
N GLY A 157 9.06 -12.09 21.72
CA GLY A 157 7.86 -12.75 22.23
C GLY A 157 6.76 -12.90 21.17
N PHE A 158 7.05 -12.78 19.88
CA PHE A 158 6.03 -12.86 18.82
C PHE A 158 6.39 -13.92 17.78
N HIS A 159 5.41 -14.73 17.37
CA HIS A 159 5.63 -15.71 16.29
C HIS A 159 5.20 -15.16 14.91
N ILE A 160 4.39 -14.10 14.88
CA ILE A 160 3.99 -13.41 13.64
C ILE A 160 3.73 -11.94 13.93
N LEU A 161 4.03 -11.09 12.94
CA LEU A 161 3.67 -9.68 12.90
C LEU A 161 2.71 -9.45 11.73
N ASP A 162 1.47 -9.08 12.05
CA ASP A 162 0.41 -8.83 11.10
C ASP A 162 -0.02 -7.36 11.13
N ILE A 163 0.26 -6.64 10.04
CA ILE A 163 0.08 -5.20 9.95
C ILE A 163 -1.07 -4.86 9.00
N SER A 164 -2.05 -4.12 9.52
CA SER A 164 -3.18 -3.60 8.76
C SER A 164 -3.15 -2.07 8.64
N PRO A 165 -2.58 -1.52 7.55
CA PRO A 165 -2.63 -0.08 7.30
C PRO A 165 -3.93 0.35 6.61
N CYS A 166 -4.16 1.67 6.55
CA CYS A 166 -5.16 2.24 5.65
C CYS A 166 -4.86 1.87 4.17
N ALA A 167 -5.91 1.71 3.36
CA ALA A 167 -5.86 1.50 1.91
C ALA A 167 -5.32 2.72 1.11
N ASP A 168 -5.15 3.88 1.77
CA ASP A 168 -4.54 5.07 1.19
C ASP A 168 -3.19 4.74 0.52
N GLY A 169 -3.01 5.16 -0.74
CA GLY A 169 -1.81 4.84 -1.52
C GLY A 169 -0.52 5.38 -0.90
N ARG A 170 -0.60 6.38 0.00
CA ARG A 170 0.56 6.88 0.75
C ARG A 170 1.06 5.87 1.78
N LEU A 171 0.27 4.86 2.16
CA LEU A 171 0.66 3.79 3.08
C LEU A 171 1.07 2.49 2.37
N ALA A 172 1.05 2.47 1.04
CA ALA A 172 1.44 1.29 0.26
C ALA A 172 2.85 0.78 0.62
N HIS A 173 3.77 1.68 0.94
CA HIS A 173 5.17 1.39 1.23
C HIS A 173 5.48 1.13 2.71
N VAL A 174 4.48 1.08 3.59
CA VAL A 174 4.68 1.13 5.06
C VAL A 174 5.63 0.06 5.59
N ILE A 175 5.63 -1.14 5.00
CA ILE A 175 6.46 -2.25 5.45
C ILE A 175 7.93 -1.99 5.11
N ARG A 176 8.26 -1.85 3.81
CA ARG A 176 9.66 -1.79 3.41
C ARG A 176 10.33 -0.43 3.58
N TYR A 177 9.58 0.67 3.56
CA TYR A 177 10.12 2.04 3.66
C TYR A 177 9.93 2.62 5.07
N VAL A 178 8.69 2.73 5.56
CA VAL A 178 8.43 3.38 6.86
C VAL A 178 9.00 2.57 8.03
N LEU A 179 8.73 1.26 8.06
CA LEU A 179 9.09 0.38 9.17
C LEU A 179 10.38 -0.43 8.90
N ARG A 180 10.91 -0.42 7.67
CA ARG A 180 12.10 -1.18 7.22
C ARG A 180 12.05 -2.66 7.59
N LEU A 181 10.88 -3.27 7.43
CA LEU A 181 10.63 -4.67 7.73
C LEU A 181 10.75 -5.54 6.47
N PRO A 182 11.15 -6.82 6.61
CA PRO A 182 11.15 -7.78 5.50
C PRO A 182 9.72 -8.11 5.09
N TYR A 183 9.40 -7.85 3.81
CA TYR A 183 8.02 -7.93 3.34
C TYR A 183 7.47 -9.35 3.21
N ARG A 184 8.33 -10.36 3.10
CA ARG A 184 7.91 -11.78 3.05
C ARG A 184 7.57 -12.33 4.43
N THR A 185 8.24 -11.86 5.47
CA THR A 185 8.04 -12.33 6.84
C THR A 185 6.90 -11.60 7.55
N VAL A 186 6.63 -10.35 7.17
CA VAL A 186 5.57 -9.53 7.77
C VAL A 186 4.31 -9.60 6.92
N ARG A 187 3.21 -10.02 7.53
CA ARG A 187 1.90 -10.02 6.87
C ARG A 187 1.39 -8.58 6.74
N ARG A 188 0.94 -8.21 5.54
CA ARG A 188 0.34 -6.90 5.24
C ARG A 188 -1.03 -7.08 4.59
N LYS A 189 -2.09 -6.53 5.20
CA LYS A 189 -3.43 -6.42 4.56
C LYS A 189 -4.04 -5.05 4.83
N SER A 190 -4.28 -4.25 3.79
CA SER A 190 -4.78 -2.88 3.94
C SER A 190 -6.29 -2.76 3.67
N TYR A 191 -6.94 -1.89 4.41
CA TYR A 191 -8.39 -1.66 4.37
C TYR A 191 -8.69 -0.16 4.49
N ALA A 192 -9.77 0.34 3.90
CA ALA A 192 -10.16 1.74 4.06
C ALA A 192 -10.29 2.09 5.55
N GLY A 193 -9.63 3.17 5.97
CA GLY A 193 -9.60 3.58 7.37
C GLY A 193 -8.90 2.61 8.32
N ALA A 194 -8.13 1.64 7.80
CA ALA A 194 -7.51 0.56 8.55
C ALA A 194 -8.51 -0.36 9.29
N LEU A 195 -9.76 -0.40 8.82
CA LEU A 195 -10.85 -1.21 9.39
C LEU A 195 -10.77 -2.66 8.88
N PHE A 196 -9.75 -3.40 9.30
CA PHE A 196 -9.50 -4.77 8.84
C PHE A 196 -10.62 -5.75 9.15
N ASP A 197 -10.80 -6.78 8.35
CA ASP A 197 -11.79 -7.83 8.62
C ASP A 197 -11.35 -8.72 9.79
N ILE A 198 -12.20 -8.77 10.83
CA ILE A 198 -11.95 -9.53 12.06
C ILE A 198 -12.01 -11.03 11.78
N GLU A 199 -12.96 -11.48 10.95
CA GLU A 199 -13.12 -12.91 10.66
C GLU A 199 -11.97 -13.44 9.80
N ASP A 200 -11.53 -12.70 8.78
CA ASP A 200 -10.31 -13.02 8.01
C ASP A 200 -9.05 -13.06 8.91
N SER A 201 -8.99 -12.16 9.91
CA SER A 201 -7.88 -12.15 10.86
C SER A 201 -7.95 -13.33 11.85
N LEU A 202 -9.16 -13.73 12.25
CA LEU A 202 -9.40 -14.89 13.11
C LEU A 202 -9.05 -16.20 12.41
N GLU A 203 -9.44 -16.35 11.15
CA GLU A 203 -9.05 -17.48 10.30
C GLU A 203 -7.53 -17.58 10.20
N LYS A 204 -6.85 -16.44 9.96
CA LYS A 204 -5.37 -16.46 9.87
C LYS A 204 -4.70 -16.80 11.20
N TRP A 205 -5.23 -16.31 12.32
CA TRP A 205 -4.74 -16.68 13.64
C TRP A 205 -4.86 -18.20 13.85
N GLY A 206 -6.03 -18.78 13.53
CA GLY A 206 -6.25 -20.22 13.63
C GLY A 206 -5.33 -21.05 12.74
N GLU A 207 -5.11 -20.62 11.50
CA GLU A 207 -4.15 -21.24 10.58
C GLU A 207 -2.73 -21.21 11.15
N THR A 208 -2.31 -20.06 11.68
CA THR A 208 -0.96 -19.86 12.23
C THR A 208 -0.73 -20.72 13.47
N GLU A 209 -1.69 -20.74 14.40
CA GLU A 209 -1.61 -21.60 15.58
C GLU A 209 -1.61 -23.08 15.21
N LEU A 210 -2.44 -23.50 14.24
CA LEU A 210 -2.44 -24.88 13.75
C LEU A 210 -1.08 -25.30 13.17
N LEU A 211 -0.42 -24.41 12.42
CA LEU A 211 0.94 -24.67 11.91
C LEU A 211 1.96 -24.81 13.05
N ARG A 212 1.89 -23.98 14.09
CA ARG A 212 2.75 -24.11 15.28
C ARG A 212 2.55 -25.46 15.99
N PHE A 213 1.30 -25.93 16.09
CA PHE A 213 0.99 -27.23 16.69
C PHE A 213 1.43 -28.41 15.83
N ARG A 214 1.23 -28.35 14.51
CA ARG A 214 1.44 -29.49 13.61
C ARG A 214 2.87 -29.60 13.09
N GLU A 215 3.52 -28.46 12.86
CA GLU A 215 4.79 -28.38 12.14
C GLU A 215 5.88 -27.67 12.95
N GLY A 216 5.52 -27.02 14.07
CA GLY A 216 6.47 -26.26 14.88
C GLY A 216 7.02 -25.04 14.15
N THR A 217 6.25 -24.51 13.19
CA THR A 217 6.65 -23.37 12.35
C THR A 217 5.78 -22.14 12.68
N PRO A 218 6.39 -20.96 12.90
CA PRO A 218 7.84 -20.70 12.95
C PRO A 218 8.49 -21.13 14.27
N ASN A 219 7.69 -21.56 15.25
CA ASN A 219 8.11 -22.22 16.47
C ASN A 219 7.02 -23.19 16.96
N THR A 220 7.33 -23.99 17.97
CA THR A 220 6.36 -24.89 18.58
C THR A 220 5.31 -24.12 19.39
N ALA A 221 4.11 -24.70 19.50
CA ALA A 221 2.99 -24.07 20.19
C ALA A 221 3.25 -23.79 21.69
N ASP A 222 4.14 -24.55 22.33
CA ASP A 222 4.57 -24.36 23.72
C ASP A 222 5.56 -23.21 23.92
N ALA A 223 6.15 -22.67 22.84
CA ALA A 223 7.00 -21.48 22.93
C ALA A 223 6.18 -20.28 23.44
N PRO A 224 6.72 -19.46 24.36
CA PRO A 224 6.01 -18.37 25.01
C PRO A 224 5.93 -17.13 24.10
N THR A 225 5.26 -17.28 22.96
CA THR A 225 5.11 -16.22 21.94
C THR A 225 3.64 -15.99 21.59
N ARG A 226 3.29 -14.77 21.18
CA ARG A 226 1.94 -14.39 20.76
C ARG A 226 1.88 -13.92 19.31
N TYR A 227 0.66 -13.93 18.78
CA TYR A 227 0.33 -13.24 17.53
C TYR A 227 0.32 -11.74 17.81
N LEU A 228 1.07 -10.94 17.06
CA LEU A 228 1.06 -9.49 17.18
C LEU A 228 0.25 -8.88 16.03
N LYS A 229 -0.88 -8.25 16.36
CA LYS A 229 -1.67 -7.47 15.41
C LYS A 229 -1.33 -5.99 15.54
N ALA A 230 -0.95 -5.37 14.42
CA ALA A 230 -0.71 -3.94 14.34
C ALA A 230 -1.71 -3.24 13.40
N VAL A 231 -2.20 -2.06 13.79
CA VAL A 231 -2.94 -1.14 12.91
C VAL A 231 -2.10 0.10 12.64
N VAL A 232 -2.08 0.54 11.38
CA VAL A 232 -1.45 1.80 10.98
C VAL A 232 -2.51 2.78 10.48
N TYR A 233 -2.90 3.72 11.35
CA TYR A 233 -3.70 4.87 10.94
C TYR A 233 -2.77 5.97 10.41
N HIS A 234 -3.34 6.98 9.77
CA HIS A 234 -2.54 8.05 9.19
C HIS A 234 -3.19 9.43 9.31
N TYR A 235 -2.33 10.44 9.20
CA TYR A 235 -2.68 11.85 9.23
C TYR A 235 -1.72 12.64 8.34
N SER A 236 -2.01 13.92 8.14
CA SER A 236 -1.10 14.89 7.51
C SER A 236 -0.79 15.97 8.53
N SER A 237 0.48 16.20 8.83
CA SER A 237 0.88 17.24 9.78
C SER A 237 0.70 18.65 9.20
N SER A 238 0.87 18.85 7.89
CA SER A 238 0.73 20.16 7.26
C SER A 238 -0.67 20.50 6.75
N ALA A 239 -1.53 19.49 6.57
CA ALA A 239 -2.92 19.69 6.17
C ALA A 239 -3.89 18.75 6.93
N PRO A 240 -4.01 18.87 8.28
CA PRO A 240 -4.75 17.93 9.11
C PRO A 240 -6.23 17.80 8.74
N ASP A 241 -6.90 18.91 8.40
CA ASP A 241 -8.34 18.93 8.15
C ASP A 241 -8.75 18.45 6.74
N THR A 242 -7.77 18.26 5.84
CA THR A 242 -8.04 17.98 4.42
C THR A 242 -7.30 16.79 3.84
N GLU A 243 -6.10 16.47 4.34
CA GLU A 243 -5.22 15.45 3.76
C GLU A 243 -4.91 14.29 4.73
N GLY A 244 -5.71 14.17 5.80
CA GLY A 244 -5.73 13.01 6.68
C GLY A 244 -6.52 11.83 6.11
N CYS A 245 -6.98 10.91 6.97
CA CYS A 245 -7.71 9.75 6.52
C CYS A 245 -9.14 10.09 6.04
N ALA A 246 -9.40 9.95 4.74
CA ALA A 246 -10.70 10.25 4.16
C ALA A 246 -11.86 9.42 4.76
N ALA A 247 -11.61 8.15 5.11
CA ALA A 247 -12.60 7.27 5.73
C ALA A 247 -13.07 7.78 7.11
N HIS A 248 -12.21 8.55 7.78
CA HIS A 248 -12.46 9.12 9.11
C HIS A 248 -12.66 10.64 9.07
N GLY A 249 -12.94 11.19 7.88
CA GLY A 249 -13.22 12.62 7.70
C GLY A 249 -12.02 13.53 7.96
N SER A 250 -10.80 13.04 7.70
CA SER A 250 -9.54 13.72 8.01
C SER A 250 -9.28 13.96 9.50
N ASP A 251 -10.01 13.28 10.39
CA ASP A 251 -9.81 13.39 11.83
C ASP A 251 -8.84 12.31 12.33
N ALA A 252 -7.64 12.74 12.73
CA ALA A 252 -6.58 11.84 13.19
C ALA A 252 -6.92 11.14 14.52
N VAL A 253 -7.69 11.78 15.40
CA VAL A 253 -8.11 11.20 16.68
C VAL A 253 -9.10 10.09 16.41
N ARG A 254 -10.13 10.37 15.60
CA ARG A 254 -11.11 9.36 15.20
C ARG A 254 -10.48 8.19 14.46
N ALA A 255 -9.48 8.45 13.62
CA ALA A 255 -8.75 7.38 12.93
C ALA A 255 -7.97 6.48 13.91
N ALA A 256 -7.31 7.07 14.92
CA ALA A 256 -6.60 6.32 15.95
C ALA A 256 -7.57 5.52 16.85
N GLU A 257 -8.68 6.13 17.27
CA GLU A 257 -9.72 5.47 18.07
C GLU A 257 -10.36 4.29 17.33
N ALA A 258 -10.74 4.47 16.06
CA ALA A 258 -11.32 3.41 15.25
C ALA A 258 -10.32 2.25 15.05
N GLY A 259 -9.04 2.56 14.84
CA GLY A 259 -7.97 1.55 14.77
C GLY A 259 -7.82 0.77 16.07
N ARG A 260 -7.83 1.46 17.22
CA ARG A 260 -7.80 0.83 18.54
C ARG A 260 -9.01 -0.08 18.77
N GLU A 261 -10.22 0.42 18.53
CA GLU A 261 -11.45 -0.35 18.72
C GLU A 261 -11.43 -1.63 17.88
N ARG A 262 -10.90 -1.55 16.66
CA ARG A 262 -10.77 -2.72 15.78
C ARG A 262 -9.76 -3.74 16.32
N LEU A 263 -8.61 -3.28 16.84
CA LEU A 263 -7.62 -4.15 17.49
C LEU A 263 -8.22 -4.88 18.70
N LEU A 264 -8.90 -4.14 19.59
CA LEU A 264 -9.56 -4.71 20.77
C LEU A 264 -10.66 -5.72 20.39
N ALA A 265 -11.46 -5.41 19.37
CA ALA A 265 -12.49 -6.32 18.88
C ALA A 265 -11.89 -7.64 18.35
N PHE A 266 -10.73 -7.60 17.70
CA PHE A 266 -10.04 -8.81 17.25
C PHE A 266 -9.48 -9.63 18.41
N GLN A 267 -8.83 -8.98 19.39
CA GLN A 267 -8.37 -9.66 20.60
C GLN A 267 -9.54 -10.34 21.33
N GLN A 268 -10.64 -9.63 21.49
CA GLN A 268 -11.85 -10.15 22.11
C GLN A 268 -12.45 -11.34 21.32
N ALA A 269 -12.36 -11.31 19.98
CA ALA A 269 -12.82 -12.41 19.12
C ALA A 269 -11.97 -13.68 19.31
N VAL A 270 -10.64 -13.54 19.46
CA VAL A 270 -9.75 -14.67 19.78
C VAL A 270 -10.07 -15.22 21.16
N GLU A 271 -10.16 -14.35 22.17
CA GLU A 271 -10.39 -14.74 23.58
C GLU A 271 -11.74 -15.41 23.82
N ASN A 272 -12.78 -15.03 23.06
CA ASN A 272 -14.11 -15.61 23.19
C ASN A 272 -14.32 -16.86 22.33
N SER A 273 -13.66 -16.94 21.17
CA SER A 273 -13.84 -18.05 20.23
C SER A 273 -13.00 -19.27 20.62
N TYR A 274 -11.89 -19.07 21.33
CA TYR A 274 -10.94 -20.14 21.69
C TYR A 274 -10.75 -20.22 23.19
N CYS A 275 -10.66 -21.45 23.72
CA CYS A 275 -10.56 -21.69 25.15
C CYS A 275 -9.18 -21.35 25.71
N CYS A 276 -9.01 -21.63 27.01
CA CYS A 276 -7.70 -21.96 27.57
C CYS A 276 -6.71 -20.79 27.60
N GLY A 277 -7.22 -19.55 27.60
CA GLY A 277 -6.41 -18.33 27.68
C GLY A 277 -5.81 -17.89 26.34
N ALA A 278 -6.38 -18.32 25.21
CA ALA A 278 -6.01 -17.80 23.90
C ALA A 278 -6.14 -16.27 23.86
N SER A 279 -5.09 -15.58 23.44
CA SER A 279 -5.07 -14.12 23.31
C SER A 279 -3.94 -13.70 22.35
N ILE A 280 -3.89 -12.41 22.03
CA ILE A 280 -2.95 -11.77 21.10
C ILE A 280 -2.43 -10.47 21.70
N ASP A 281 -1.29 -10.00 21.22
CA ASP A 281 -0.77 -8.67 21.55
C ASP A 281 -1.11 -7.66 20.45
N LEU A 282 -1.24 -6.39 20.85
CA LEU A 282 -1.76 -5.31 20.01
C LEU A 282 -0.73 -4.18 19.86
N LEU A 283 -0.70 -3.54 18.69
CA LEU A 283 0.12 -2.36 18.43
C LEU A 283 -0.64 -1.34 17.57
N LEU A 284 -0.67 -0.08 17.98
CA LEU A 284 -1.22 1.01 17.19
C LEU A 284 -0.11 1.97 16.75
N ILE A 285 -0.07 2.27 15.46
CA ILE A 285 0.94 3.13 14.83
C ILE A 285 0.22 4.26 14.10
N GLY A 286 0.63 5.50 14.34
CA GLY A 286 0.21 6.66 13.54
C GLY A 286 1.29 7.01 12.52
N LEU A 287 0.93 7.19 11.26
CA LEU A 287 1.85 7.65 10.21
C LEU A 287 1.52 9.09 9.78
N ASP A 288 2.50 9.98 9.87
CA ASP A 288 2.43 11.28 9.19
C ASP A 288 2.78 11.12 7.71
N THR A 289 1.79 11.21 6.84
CA THR A 289 1.95 11.02 5.39
C THR A 289 2.76 12.13 4.68
N ASP A 290 3.07 13.22 5.39
CA ASP A 290 3.87 14.32 4.86
C ASP A 290 5.37 14.01 4.97
N THR A 291 5.77 13.32 6.05
CA THR A 291 7.17 13.13 6.46
C THR A 291 7.57 11.66 6.62
N ASP A 292 6.59 10.75 6.56
CA ASP A 292 6.68 9.33 6.90
C ASP A 292 7.14 9.04 8.34
N ALA A 293 7.09 10.03 9.23
CA ALA A 293 7.37 9.84 10.65
C ALA A 293 6.25 9.06 11.33
N ILE A 294 6.62 8.15 12.24
CA ILE A 294 5.64 7.35 13.01
C ILE A 294 5.45 7.86 14.45
N ARG A 295 4.24 7.62 14.95
CA ARG A 295 3.90 7.64 16.38
C ARG A 295 3.62 6.22 16.84
N LEU A 296 4.31 5.75 17.87
CA LEU A 296 4.06 4.44 18.47
C LEU A 296 3.23 4.63 19.73
N HIS A 297 2.02 4.07 19.74
CA HIS A 297 1.15 4.05 20.91
C HIS A 297 1.55 2.86 21.76
N LEU A 298 1.93 3.14 23.01
CA LEU A 298 2.53 2.12 23.87
C LEU A 298 1.43 1.36 24.61
N PRO A 299 1.59 0.03 24.81
CA PRO A 299 0.65 -0.73 25.61
C PRO A 299 0.76 -0.37 27.10
N SER A 300 -0.37 -0.30 27.78
CA SER A 300 -0.45 -0.20 29.24
C SER A 300 -0.04 -1.51 29.91
N ALA A 301 0.05 -1.51 31.25
CA ALA A 301 0.35 -2.71 32.03
C ALA A 301 -0.66 -3.85 31.77
N GLU A 302 -1.91 -3.52 31.48
CA GLU A 302 -2.99 -4.45 31.13
C GLU A 302 -3.05 -4.79 29.64
N GLY A 303 -2.09 -4.32 28.84
CA GLY A 303 -2.07 -4.49 27.38
C GLY A 303 -3.03 -3.56 26.62
N GLY A 304 -3.64 -2.58 27.31
CA GLY A 304 -4.52 -1.60 26.70
C GLY A 304 -3.75 -0.57 25.86
N ILE A 305 -4.39 0.01 24.86
CA ILE A 305 -3.79 1.10 24.07
C ILE A 305 -4.48 2.40 24.45
N GLU A 306 -3.71 3.40 24.85
CA GLU A 306 -4.20 4.76 25.06
C GLU A 306 -3.90 5.60 23.81
N PRO A 307 -4.92 5.96 22.99
CA PRO A 307 -4.69 6.70 21.75
C PRO A 307 -4.06 8.08 21.97
N GLY A 308 -4.04 8.59 23.21
CA GLY A 308 -3.47 9.86 23.67
C GLY A 308 -1.99 9.79 24.06
N ALA A 309 -1.43 8.58 24.21
CA ALA A 309 -0.10 8.35 24.75
C ALA A 309 0.78 7.64 23.71
N TRP A 310 1.75 8.37 23.16
CA TRP A 310 2.61 7.86 22.11
C TRP A 310 4.02 8.44 22.18
N VAL A 311 4.97 7.71 21.62
CA VAL A 311 6.33 8.19 21.35
C VAL A 311 6.43 8.60 19.88
N ASP A 312 6.87 9.82 19.63
CA ASP A 312 6.97 10.40 18.29
C ASP A 312 8.40 10.24 17.73
N ALA A 313 8.52 9.54 16.61
CA ALA A 313 9.80 9.30 15.94
C ALA A 313 10.44 10.59 15.41
N ALA A 314 9.66 11.61 15.02
CA ALA A 314 10.21 12.89 14.57
C ALA A 314 10.89 13.64 15.72
N GLN A 315 10.30 13.62 16.91
CA GLN A 315 10.91 14.20 18.11
C GLN A 315 12.20 13.45 18.47
N LEU A 316 12.18 12.11 18.45
CA LEU A 316 13.36 11.30 18.73
C LEU A 316 14.48 11.53 17.72
N TYR A 317 14.13 11.67 16.44
CA TYR A 317 15.09 12.00 15.39
C TYR A 317 15.87 13.29 15.73
N ASP A 318 15.17 14.34 16.15
CA ASP A 318 15.81 15.60 16.51
C ASP A 318 16.59 15.51 17.83
N GLU A 319 16.06 14.81 18.84
CA GLU A 319 16.73 14.61 20.14
C GLU A 319 18.01 13.79 20.05
N THR A 320 18.07 12.85 19.10
CA THR A 320 19.22 11.96 18.91
C THR A 320 20.15 12.43 17.78
N ARG A 321 19.79 13.54 17.13
CA ARG A 321 20.61 14.17 16.08
C ARG A 321 21.96 14.63 16.65
N GLY A 322 23.04 14.13 16.05
CA GLY A 322 24.41 14.45 16.47
C GLY A 322 24.95 13.59 17.61
N LEU A 323 24.16 12.67 18.17
CA LEU A 323 24.66 11.63 19.06
C LEU A 323 25.37 10.53 18.27
N HIS A 324 26.28 9.82 18.93
CA HIS A 324 26.81 8.57 18.38
C HIS A 324 25.73 7.48 18.41
N ALA A 325 25.84 6.49 17.52
CA ALA A 325 24.82 5.45 17.34
C ALA A 325 24.43 4.75 18.66
N ARG A 326 25.42 4.45 19.50
CA ARG A 326 25.18 3.86 20.83
C ARG A 326 24.32 4.77 21.72
N ASP A 327 24.71 6.02 21.87
CA ASP A 327 24.02 6.98 22.74
C ASP A 327 22.61 7.30 22.21
N ALA A 328 22.44 7.32 20.89
CA ALA A 328 21.14 7.45 20.25
C ALA A 328 20.22 6.26 20.55
N GLY A 329 20.73 5.02 20.45
CA GLY A 329 19.99 3.81 20.82
C GLY A 329 19.62 3.80 22.30
N GLU A 330 20.57 4.09 23.19
CA GLU A 330 20.33 4.20 24.64
C GLU A 330 19.26 5.26 24.97
N ARG A 331 19.22 6.38 24.22
CA ARG A 331 18.17 7.40 24.37
C ARG A 331 16.79 6.90 23.93
N ILE A 332 16.69 6.22 22.79
CA ILE A 332 15.42 5.65 22.31
C ILE A 332 14.86 4.67 23.35
N ASP A 333 15.71 3.76 23.82
CA ASP A 333 15.38 2.81 24.86
C ASP A 333 14.91 3.47 26.15
N ALA A 334 15.61 4.51 26.61
CA ALA A 334 15.24 5.24 27.82
C ALA A 334 13.86 5.90 27.68
N ARG A 335 13.57 6.52 26.52
CA ARG A 335 12.27 7.14 26.23
C ARG A 335 11.13 6.13 26.21
N LEU A 336 11.35 4.96 25.63
CA LEU A 336 10.36 3.88 25.62
C LEU A 336 10.08 3.36 27.03
N ARG A 337 11.11 3.12 27.86
CA ARG A 337 10.93 2.66 29.25
C ARG A 337 10.27 3.72 30.14
N GLU A 338 10.57 5.00 29.91
CA GLU A 338 9.92 6.11 30.63
C GLU A 338 8.42 6.18 30.28
N ALA A 339 8.08 6.03 29.00
CA ALA A 339 6.72 6.16 28.52
C ALA A 339 5.85 4.91 28.74
N ALA A 340 6.44 3.71 28.84
CA ALA A 340 5.74 2.47 29.16
C ALA A 340 6.58 1.56 30.09
N PRO A 341 6.68 1.90 31.39
CA PRO A 341 7.53 1.18 32.34
C PRO A 341 7.11 -0.28 32.56
N GLU A 342 5.82 -0.58 32.37
CA GLU A 342 5.24 -1.91 32.59
C GLU A 342 5.14 -2.75 31.31
N ALA A 343 5.53 -2.21 30.14
CA ALA A 343 5.45 -2.96 28.90
C ALA A 343 6.47 -4.11 28.88
N PRO A 344 6.12 -5.28 28.30
CA PRO A 344 7.05 -6.39 28.18
C PRO A 344 8.35 -5.99 27.46
N SER A 345 9.49 -6.46 27.97
CA SER A 345 10.81 -6.12 27.41
C SER A 345 10.95 -6.47 25.92
N GLY A 346 10.34 -7.58 25.50
CA GLY A 346 10.28 -7.98 24.09
C GLY A 346 9.49 -6.98 23.21
N MET A 347 8.36 -6.47 23.70
CA MET A 347 7.61 -5.40 23.03
C MET A 347 8.47 -4.14 22.92
N LEU A 348 9.07 -3.68 24.02
CA LEU A 348 9.94 -2.50 24.01
C LEU A 348 11.11 -2.64 23.03
N ARG A 349 11.72 -3.83 22.94
CA ARG A 349 12.79 -4.13 21.98
C ARG A 349 12.32 -4.05 20.53
N LEU A 350 11.11 -4.55 20.23
CA LEU A 350 10.51 -4.40 18.90
C LEU A 350 10.23 -2.92 18.57
N LEU A 351 9.65 -2.17 19.51
CA LEU A 351 9.35 -0.75 19.31
C LEU A 351 10.61 0.09 19.08
N ALA A 352 11.69 -0.19 19.82
CA ALA A 352 13.00 0.45 19.59
C ALA A 352 13.48 0.20 18.16
N ARG A 353 13.43 -1.06 17.69
CA ARG A 353 13.79 -1.41 16.30
C ARG A 353 12.95 -0.66 15.28
N LEU A 354 11.63 -0.53 15.49
CA LEU A 354 10.75 0.21 14.58
C LEU A 354 11.09 1.72 14.55
N LEU A 355 11.40 2.32 15.70
CA LEU A 355 11.82 3.73 15.77
C LEU A 355 13.14 3.95 15.05
N GLU A 356 14.17 3.15 15.34
CA GLU A 356 15.47 3.21 14.67
C GLU A 356 15.34 3.08 13.15
N ASN A 357 14.51 2.12 12.71
CA ASN A 357 14.19 1.92 11.30
C ASN A 357 13.54 3.18 10.70
N ASN A 358 12.57 3.78 11.39
CA ASN A 358 11.85 4.96 10.92
C ASN A 358 12.74 6.21 10.85
N LEU A 359 13.79 6.34 11.67
CA LEU A 359 14.76 7.43 11.53
C LEU A 359 15.43 7.43 10.15
N SER A 360 15.67 6.24 9.56
CA SER A 360 16.16 6.13 8.18
C SER A 360 15.14 6.65 7.17
N GLN A 361 13.84 6.45 7.41
CA GLN A 361 12.79 6.98 6.54
C GLN A 361 12.62 8.50 6.69
N ILE A 362 12.70 9.04 7.90
CA ILE A 362 12.69 10.49 8.12
C ILE A 362 13.87 11.13 7.37
N GLU A 363 15.08 10.57 7.47
CA GLU A 363 16.24 11.03 6.71
C GLU A 363 16.04 10.89 5.20
N TYR A 364 15.38 9.82 4.74
CA TYR A 364 15.04 9.62 3.33
C TYR A 364 14.19 10.79 2.81
N VAL A 365 13.12 11.15 3.51
CA VAL A 365 12.24 12.27 3.12
C VAL A 365 12.98 13.61 3.22
N GLN A 366 13.79 13.81 4.26
CA GLN A 366 14.63 15.01 4.38
C GLN A 366 15.58 15.17 3.20
N ARG A 367 16.31 14.11 2.84
CA ARG A 367 17.35 14.15 1.81
C ARG A 367 16.80 14.25 0.40
N HIS A 368 15.74 13.49 0.09
CA HIS A 368 15.25 13.35 -1.29
C HIS A 368 14.06 14.26 -1.61
N HIS A 369 13.35 14.75 -0.59
CA HIS A 369 12.16 15.59 -0.75
C HIS A 369 12.24 16.94 -0.02
N GLY A 370 13.34 17.23 0.69
CA GLY A 370 13.54 18.52 1.36
C GLY A 370 12.72 18.67 2.65
N GLY A 371 12.43 17.56 3.33
CA GLY A 371 11.80 17.53 4.65
C GLY A 371 10.35 17.05 4.64
N ARG A 372 9.64 17.20 3.52
CA ARG A 372 8.29 16.67 3.33
C ARG A 372 8.04 16.34 1.86
N TYR A 373 7.12 15.44 1.59
CA TYR A 373 6.72 15.15 0.21
C TYR A 373 6.10 16.36 -0.48
N PRO A 374 6.41 16.61 -1.77
CA PRO A 374 5.77 17.67 -2.55
C PRO A 374 4.33 17.29 -2.97
N ASP A 375 4.03 16.00 -3.06
CA ASP A 375 2.71 15.43 -3.32
C ASP A 375 2.05 15.01 -2.00
N ILE A 376 1.44 15.99 -1.33
CA ILE A 376 0.78 15.80 -0.02
C ILE A 376 -0.40 14.83 -0.12
N GLY A 377 -1.24 14.98 -1.16
CA GLY A 377 -2.42 14.14 -1.36
C GLY A 377 -2.18 12.91 -2.25
N HIS A 378 -3.28 12.42 -2.81
CA HIS A 378 -3.35 11.25 -3.71
C HIS A 378 -2.67 11.50 -5.07
N ALA A 379 -1.90 10.52 -5.54
CA ALA A 379 -1.23 10.54 -6.84
C ALA A 379 -1.05 9.13 -7.45
N GLU A 380 -1.94 8.20 -7.13
CA GLU A 380 -1.92 6.80 -7.55
C GLU A 380 -2.04 6.65 -9.08
N ARG A 381 -1.41 5.62 -9.64
CA ARG A 381 -1.34 5.34 -11.09
C ARG A 381 -2.40 4.36 -11.55
N PHE A 382 -2.79 3.42 -10.69
CA PHE A 382 -3.84 2.42 -10.92
C PHE A 382 -4.47 1.96 -9.60
N ILE A 383 -5.61 1.27 -9.70
CA ILE A 383 -6.26 0.59 -8.57
C ILE A 383 -5.86 -0.90 -8.59
N GLY A 384 -5.42 -1.43 -7.45
CA GLY A 384 -5.30 -2.88 -7.24
C GLY A 384 -6.53 -3.40 -6.50
N ALA A 385 -7.19 -4.42 -7.05
CA ALA A 385 -8.36 -5.07 -6.46
C ALA A 385 -8.11 -6.57 -6.28
N GLY A 386 -8.44 -7.10 -5.10
CA GLY A 386 -8.26 -8.52 -4.77
C GLY A 386 -7.19 -8.74 -3.71
N LYS A 387 -6.35 -9.78 -3.89
CA LYS A 387 -5.34 -10.22 -2.89
C LYS A 387 -3.98 -10.43 -3.55
N GLY A 388 -2.90 -10.40 -2.75
CA GLY A 388 -1.57 -10.83 -3.21
C GLY A 388 -0.61 -9.76 -3.73
N PHE A 389 -0.85 -8.48 -3.46
CA PHE A 389 -0.05 -7.37 -4.01
C PHE A 389 1.19 -7.03 -3.18
N GLU A 390 2.15 -7.95 -3.18
CA GLU A 390 3.46 -7.77 -2.54
C GLU A 390 4.34 -6.76 -3.29
N GLU A 391 4.23 -6.70 -4.61
CA GLU A 391 5.10 -5.86 -5.44
C GLU A 391 4.80 -4.36 -5.31
N VAL A 392 3.56 -3.98 -5.00
CA VAL A 392 3.08 -2.58 -5.02
C VAL A 392 3.43 -1.76 -3.76
N GLN A 393 4.60 -1.99 -3.16
CA GLN A 393 5.04 -1.32 -1.92
C GLN A 393 5.69 0.06 -2.15
N LEU A 394 4.99 0.96 -2.85
CA LEU A 394 5.49 2.30 -3.20
C LEU A 394 4.46 3.40 -2.92
N ARG A 395 4.90 4.49 -2.26
CA ARG A 395 4.06 5.67 -1.96
C ARG A 395 3.35 6.16 -3.21
N ASN A 396 2.03 6.34 -3.18
CA ASN A 396 1.25 6.90 -4.28
C ASN A 396 1.43 6.14 -5.61
N LEU A 397 1.81 4.85 -5.60
CA LEU A 397 1.80 4.05 -6.83
C LEU A 397 0.40 3.47 -7.09
N THR A 398 -0.22 2.92 -6.06
CA THR A 398 -1.45 2.12 -6.19
C THR A 398 -2.40 2.46 -5.06
N TYR A 399 -3.69 2.60 -5.39
CA TYR A 399 -4.76 2.56 -4.40
C TYR A 399 -5.22 1.11 -4.27
N PHE A 400 -5.26 0.56 -3.07
CA PHE A 400 -5.49 -0.87 -2.88
C PHE A 400 -6.82 -1.18 -2.20
N ALA A 401 -7.70 -1.90 -2.88
CA ALA A 401 -8.93 -2.44 -2.33
C ALA A 401 -8.76 -3.95 -2.09
N TYR A 402 -8.41 -4.31 -0.86
CA TYR A 402 -8.36 -5.72 -0.45
C TYR A 402 -9.78 -6.27 -0.39
N LEU A 403 -10.07 -7.32 -1.18
CA LEU A 403 -11.41 -7.87 -1.24
C LEU A 403 -11.45 -9.32 -1.71
N ASP A 404 -12.46 -10.04 -1.23
CA ASP A 404 -12.97 -11.23 -1.89
C ASP A 404 -14.06 -10.81 -2.88
N THR A 405 -15.16 -10.22 -2.42
CA THR A 405 -16.23 -9.77 -3.31
C THR A 405 -16.31 -8.26 -3.45
N VAL A 406 -16.86 -7.78 -4.56
CA VAL A 406 -17.10 -6.33 -4.76
C VAL A 406 -18.17 -5.83 -3.79
N GLU A 407 -19.10 -6.70 -3.41
CA GLU A 407 -20.20 -6.44 -2.49
C GLU A 407 -19.69 -6.13 -1.08
N GLU A 408 -18.73 -6.91 -0.58
CA GLU A 408 -18.14 -6.72 0.76
C GLU A 408 -17.24 -5.48 0.81
N ALA A 409 -16.51 -5.19 -0.27
CA ALA A 409 -15.56 -4.08 -0.36
C ALA A 409 -16.05 -2.89 -1.20
N ALA A 410 -17.38 -2.78 -1.38
CA ALA A 410 -17.97 -1.71 -2.16
C ALA A 410 -17.55 -0.30 -1.67
N PRO A 411 -17.49 -0.01 -0.35
CA PRO A 411 -17.04 1.29 0.14
C PRO A 411 -15.58 1.61 -0.26
N ASP A 412 -14.68 0.63 -0.15
CA ASP A 412 -13.27 0.77 -0.51
C ASP A 412 -13.10 1.08 -2.01
N LEU A 413 -13.85 0.39 -2.86
CA LEU A 413 -13.84 0.62 -4.31
C LEU A 413 -14.41 1.99 -4.68
N ASP A 414 -15.49 2.43 -4.04
CA ASP A 414 -16.11 3.74 -4.30
C ASP A 414 -15.15 4.89 -3.99
N VAL A 415 -14.37 4.76 -2.90
CA VAL A 415 -13.32 5.73 -2.55
C VAL A 415 -12.25 5.78 -3.63
N GLY A 416 -11.76 4.61 -4.07
CA GLY A 416 -10.78 4.52 -5.17
C GLY A 416 -11.28 5.16 -6.46
N VAL A 417 -12.50 4.83 -6.90
CA VAL A 417 -13.12 5.43 -8.10
C VAL A 417 -13.30 6.94 -7.96
N LYS A 418 -13.65 7.44 -6.78
CA LYS A 418 -13.75 8.88 -6.51
C LYS A 418 -12.40 9.60 -6.63
N ILE A 419 -11.32 8.98 -6.14
CA ILE A 419 -9.95 9.51 -6.30
C ILE A 419 -9.60 9.57 -7.80
N PHE A 420 -9.76 8.46 -8.52
CA PHE A 420 -9.41 8.37 -9.95
C PHE A 420 -10.34 9.17 -10.87
N SER A 421 -11.57 9.47 -10.44
CA SER A 421 -12.45 10.39 -11.16
C SER A 421 -11.84 11.80 -11.25
N ARG A 422 -11.06 12.19 -10.24
CA ARG A 422 -10.34 13.47 -10.21
C ARG A 422 -8.97 13.37 -10.87
N LEU A 423 -8.21 12.30 -10.59
CA LEU A 423 -6.86 12.13 -11.13
C LEU A 423 -6.84 11.85 -12.65
N ASN A 424 -7.81 11.09 -13.15
CA ASN A 424 -7.80 10.58 -14.52
C ASN A 424 -9.02 11.05 -15.31
N VAL A 425 -10.24 10.71 -14.86
CA VAL A 425 -11.47 10.93 -15.66
C VAL A 425 -11.70 12.42 -15.95
N GLY A 426 -11.46 13.30 -14.98
CA GLY A 426 -11.53 14.76 -15.17
C GLY A 426 -10.55 15.31 -16.20
N HIS A 427 -9.58 14.51 -16.65
CA HIS A 427 -8.61 14.81 -17.70
C HIS A 427 -8.79 13.96 -18.96
N GLY A 428 -9.89 13.19 -19.06
CA GLY A 428 -10.20 12.33 -20.20
C GLY A 428 -9.42 11.00 -20.24
N LEU A 429 -8.70 10.66 -19.16
CA LEU A 429 -7.98 9.39 -19.02
C LEU A 429 -8.86 8.36 -18.28
N PRO A 430 -8.76 7.07 -18.61
CA PRO A 430 -9.53 6.03 -17.92
C PRO A 430 -8.94 5.70 -16.54
N ILE A 431 -9.70 4.94 -15.76
CA ILE A 431 -9.32 4.31 -14.50
C ILE A 431 -8.79 2.90 -14.81
N PRO A 432 -7.47 2.65 -14.67
CA PRO A 432 -6.90 1.32 -14.81
C PRO A 432 -7.05 0.53 -13.51
N VAL A 433 -7.62 -0.67 -13.59
CA VAL A 433 -7.81 -1.56 -12.43
C VAL A 433 -7.11 -2.89 -12.71
N VAL A 434 -6.19 -3.28 -11.81
CA VAL A 434 -5.57 -4.60 -11.82
C VAL A 434 -6.32 -5.47 -10.82
N VAL A 435 -6.96 -6.52 -11.31
CA VAL A 435 -7.66 -7.52 -10.49
C VAL A 435 -6.76 -8.74 -10.37
N ARG A 436 -6.33 -9.09 -9.15
CA ARG A 436 -5.49 -10.29 -8.92
C ARG A 436 -5.97 -11.12 -7.74
N PHE A 437 -5.87 -12.44 -7.91
CA PHE A 437 -5.97 -13.42 -6.82
C PHE A 437 -4.79 -14.39 -6.85
N ASP A 438 -4.16 -14.57 -5.69
CA ASP A 438 -3.15 -15.59 -5.49
C ASP A 438 -3.80 -16.94 -5.19
N TYR A 439 -3.11 -18.04 -5.51
CA TYR A 439 -3.53 -19.39 -5.17
C TYR A 439 -2.34 -20.27 -4.79
N HIS A 440 -2.62 -21.30 -4.00
CA HIS A 440 -1.65 -22.34 -3.66
C HIS A 440 -1.69 -23.45 -4.72
N GLY A 441 -0.66 -23.57 -5.56
CA GLY A 441 -0.57 -24.59 -6.61
C GLY A 441 -0.61 -26.05 -6.10
N LYS A 442 -0.29 -26.28 -4.83
CA LYS A 442 -0.39 -27.60 -4.18
C LYS A 442 -1.83 -28.01 -3.87
N VAL A 443 -2.78 -27.07 -3.89
CA VAL A 443 -4.18 -27.33 -3.57
C VAL A 443 -4.97 -27.64 -4.86
N PRO A 444 -5.57 -28.84 -4.98
CA PRO A 444 -6.36 -29.19 -6.16
C PRO A 444 -7.46 -28.17 -6.48
N ALA A 445 -7.55 -27.84 -7.77
CA ALA A 445 -8.49 -26.87 -8.34
C ALA A 445 -8.39 -25.43 -7.78
N ALA A 446 -7.31 -25.07 -7.05
CA ALA A 446 -7.17 -23.74 -6.47
C ALA A 446 -6.98 -22.65 -7.54
N ARG A 447 -6.23 -22.95 -8.60
CA ARG A 447 -6.09 -22.06 -9.75
C ARG A 447 -7.44 -21.74 -10.39
N GLU A 448 -8.25 -22.76 -10.66
CA GLU A 448 -9.57 -22.61 -11.28
C GLU A 448 -10.49 -21.74 -10.43
N ARG A 449 -10.49 -21.93 -9.10
CA ARG A 449 -11.24 -21.08 -8.16
C ARG A 449 -10.73 -19.63 -8.20
N ALA A 450 -9.43 -19.40 -8.21
CA ALA A 450 -8.86 -18.05 -8.31
C ALA A 450 -9.20 -17.36 -9.65
N VAL A 451 -9.20 -18.11 -10.76
CA VAL A 451 -9.62 -17.62 -12.08
C VAL A 451 -11.10 -17.23 -12.08
N GLU A 452 -11.98 -18.07 -11.54
CA GLU A 452 -13.41 -17.77 -11.42
C GLU A 452 -13.64 -16.52 -10.57
N HIS A 453 -12.92 -16.42 -9.47
CA HIS A 453 -12.97 -15.29 -8.56
C HIS A 453 -12.56 -13.98 -9.25
N CYS A 454 -11.44 -14.00 -9.98
CA CYS A 454 -10.95 -12.86 -10.74
C CYS A 454 -11.99 -12.37 -11.77
N ARG A 455 -12.62 -13.30 -12.51
CA ARG A 455 -13.69 -12.99 -13.47
C ARG A 455 -14.94 -12.42 -12.80
N ARG A 456 -15.35 -12.97 -11.65
CA ARG A 456 -16.50 -12.48 -10.88
C ARG A 456 -16.27 -11.04 -10.41
N VAL A 457 -15.10 -10.72 -9.88
CA VAL A 457 -14.75 -9.36 -9.45
C VAL A 457 -14.69 -8.40 -10.64
N ALA A 458 -14.07 -8.79 -11.75
CA ALA A 458 -14.02 -7.96 -12.96
C ALA A 458 -15.42 -7.67 -13.52
N GLY A 459 -16.31 -8.67 -13.57
CA GLY A 459 -17.70 -8.51 -13.98
C GLY A 459 -18.49 -7.61 -13.03
N ALA A 460 -18.32 -7.78 -11.72
CA ALA A 460 -18.98 -6.95 -10.71
C ALA A 460 -18.52 -5.48 -10.74
N LEU A 461 -17.24 -5.22 -11.03
CA LEU A 461 -16.73 -3.87 -11.26
C LEU A 461 -17.44 -3.18 -12.45
N ALA A 462 -17.56 -3.89 -13.57
CA ALA A 462 -18.27 -3.37 -14.75
C ALA A 462 -19.77 -3.12 -14.47
N ALA A 463 -20.42 -4.02 -13.73
CA ALA A 463 -21.82 -3.89 -13.34
C ALA A 463 -22.07 -2.73 -12.34
N ARG A 464 -21.12 -2.48 -11.43
CA ARG A 464 -21.20 -1.39 -10.46
C ARG A 464 -20.98 -0.01 -11.09
N TYR A 465 -20.10 0.08 -12.08
CA TYR A 465 -19.74 1.33 -12.76
C TYR A 465 -20.08 1.29 -14.26
N PRO A 466 -21.35 1.07 -14.64
CA PRO A 466 -21.73 0.78 -16.02
C PRO A 466 -21.46 1.95 -16.96
N ALA A 467 -21.63 3.20 -16.49
CA ALA A 467 -21.33 4.39 -17.29
C ALA A 467 -19.82 4.49 -17.60
N LEU A 468 -18.95 4.29 -16.60
CA LEU A 468 -17.51 4.34 -16.82
C LEU A 468 -17.04 3.21 -17.75
N ALA A 469 -17.61 2.02 -17.62
CA ALA A 469 -17.30 0.90 -18.51
C ALA A 469 -17.76 1.17 -19.95
N ALA A 470 -19.01 1.59 -20.14
CA ALA A 470 -19.58 1.89 -21.46
C ALA A 470 -18.84 3.03 -22.18
N ASP A 471 -18.37 4.03 -21.43
CA ASP A 471 -17.62 5.16 -21.98
C ASP A 471 -16.12 4.84 -22.22
N GLY A 472 -15.65 3.61 -21.95
CA GLY A 472 -14.22 3.28 -22.05
C GLY A 472 -13.35 4.05 -21.05
N LEU A 473 -13.92 4.43 -19.91
CA LEU A 473 -13.26 5.13 -18.80
C LEU A 473 -12.90 4.20 -17.65
N LEU A 474 -13.23 2.91 -17.73
CA LEU A 474 -12.83 1.88 -16.78
C LEU A 474 -12.25 0.69 -17.55
N HIS A 475 -11.02 0.34 -17.26
CA HIS A 475 -10.36 -0.82 -17.86
C HIS A 475 -9.81 -1.74 -16.78
N THR A 476 -9.94 -3.05 -17.02
CA THR A 476 -9.46 -4.10 -16.13
C THR A 476 -8.35 -4.94 -16.77
N LEU A 477 -7.37 -5.33 -15.95
CA LEU A 477 -6.38 -6.38 -16.20
C LEU A 477 -6.60 -7.49 -15.17
N GLN A 478 -6.86 -8.72 -15.61
CA GLN A 478 -7.17 -9.86 -14.76
C GLN A 478 -5.97 -10.80 -14.66
N LEU A 479 -5.52 -11.07 -13.44
CA LEU A 479 -4.31 -11.83 -13.14
C LEU A 479 -4.56 -12.90 -12.08
N VAL A 480 -3.76 -13.96 -12.11
CA VAL A 480 -3.57 -14.89 -10.98
C VAL A 480 -2.09 -15.18 -10.77
N ARG A 481 -1.72 -15.63 -9.57
CA ARG A 481 -0.33 -15.99 -9.24
C ARG A 481 -0.29 -17.20 -8.32
N ASP A 482 0.62 -18.13 -8.60
CA ASP A 482 0.92 -19.24 -7.71
C ASP A 482 1.92 -18.81 -6.64
N ILE A 483 1.58 -19.02 -5.37
CA ILE A 483 2.42 -18.64 -4.22
C ILE A 483 3.17 -19.83 -3.59
N ASP A 484 2.96 -21.06 -4.04
CA ASP A 484 3.67 -22.24 -3.50
C ASP A 484 5.05 -22.49 -4.13
N HIS A 485 5.40 -21.74 -5.18
CA HIS A 485 6.69 -21.84 -5.85
C HIS A 485 7.79 -21.11 -5.09
N GLU A 486 8.14 -21.64 -3.92
CA GLU A 486 9.33 -21.21 -3.16
C GLU A 486 10.58 -21.97 -3.66
N GLN A 487 11.66 -21.22 -3.90
CA GLN A 487 13.00 -21.63 -4.35
C GLN A 487 13.23 -21.58 -5.88
N GLY A 488 13.41 -20.36 -6.38
CA GLY A 488 14.03 -20.08 -7.69
C GLY A 488 13.04 -19.81 -8.80
N VAL A 489 12.87 -18.53 -9.16
CA VAL A 489 12.04 -18.06 -10.29
C VAL A 489 10.59 -18.59 -10.21
N GLY A 490 9.84 -18.15 -9.20
CA GLY A 490 8.44 -18.54 -8.99
C GLY A 490 7.64 -17.41 -8.31
N GLY A 491 6.44 -17.04 -8.73
CA GLY A 491 5.70 -17.32 -9.97
C GLY A 491 5.35 -15.99 -10.63
N ARG A 492 5.64 -15.87 -11.92
CA ARG A 492 5.18 -14.71 -12.71
C ARG A 492 3.66 -14.65 -12.64
N VAL A 493 3.14 -13.43 -12.64
CA VAL A 493 1.70 -13.24 -12.76
C VAL A 493 1.22 -13.84 -14.08
N GLU A 494 0.17 -14.66 -14.02
CA GLU A 494 -0.49 -15.20 -15.20
C GLU A 494 -1.58 -14.22 -15.64
N VAL A 495 -1.49 -13.73 -16.88
CA VAL A 495 -2.51 -12.85 -17.45
C VAL A 495 -3.68 -13.65 -17.99
N LEU A 496 -4.84 -13.54 -17.34
CA LEU A 496 -6.06 -14.23 -17.74
C LEU A 496 -6.80 -13.50 -18.86
N ASP A 497 -6.99 -12.19 -18.67
CA ASP A 497 -7.77 -11.36 -19.57
C ASP A 497 -7.41 -9.88 -19.37
N CYS A 498 -7.68 -9.07 -20.38
CA CYS A 498 -7.43 -7.64 -20.34
C CYS A 498 -8.42 -6.93 -21.25
N SER A 499 -9.21 -6.01 -20.67
CA SER A 499 -10.27 -5.27 -21.36
C SER A 499 -9.78 -4.41 -22.55
N VAL A 500 -8.46 -4.25 -22.70
CA VAL A 500 -7.84 -3.48 -23.79
C VAL A 500 -7.11 -4.35 -24.81
N ARG A 501 -7.10 -5.69 -24.68
CA ARG A 501 -6.54 -6.61 -25.71
C ARG A 501 -7.36 -6.59 -26.98
N GLU A 502 -6.77 -7.05 -28.08
CA GLU A 502 -7.46 -7.18 -29.37
C GLU A 502 -8.76 -7.97 -29.19
N PRO A 503 -9.91 -7.46 -29.71
CA PRO A 503 -11.12 -8.26 -29.77
C PRO A 503 -10.81 -9.57 -30.51
N ALA A 504 -11.25 -10.71 -29.98
CA ALA A 504 -11.13 -11.96 -30.72
C ALA A 504 -11.79 -11.75 -32.09
N GLN A 505 -11.03 -11.93 -33.18
CA GLN A 505 -11.60 -11.91 -34.52
C GLN A 505 -12.71 -12.97 -34.56
N GLU A 506 -13.96 -12.54 -34.58
CA GLU A 506 -15.06 -13.43 -34.94
C GLU A 506 -14.71 -13.95 -36.33
N ALA A 507 -14.42 -15.26 -36.42
CA ALA A 507 -14.23 -15.92 -37.69
C ALA A 507 -15.56 -15.84 -38.44
N HIS A 508 -15.69 -14.83 -39.30
CA HIS A 508 -16.80 -14.65 -40.22
C HIS A 508 -16.72 -15.61 -41.39
#